data_AF-D6SMY9-F1
#
_entry.id   AF-D6SMY9-F1
#
_cell.length_a   1.000
_cell.length_b   1.000
_cell.length_c   1.000
_cell.angle_alpha   90.00
_cell.angle_beta   90.00
_cell.angle_gamma   90.00
#
_symmetry.space_group_name_H-M   'P 1'
#
loop_
_entity.id
_entity.type
_entity.pdbx_description
1 polymer ?
#
loop_
_entity_poly.entity_id
_entity_poly.type
_entity_poly.pdbx_seq_one_letter_code
_entity_poly.pdbx_strand_id
1 'polypeptide(L)'
;MGFLNIGRKDEYGKQRRIEHRGKYLRASRTGGVALRAQAKAMGANLTANTNRGFRVSTTPLKNTQVALQNGRFVLRGRYSHGPFQFNLSKTGVTASTRNRLGTFNWIKPQRSSAKLFGVQFRGRKAVNLQVLYMLFAAVAAVCTLLFRLFVRLLEVLVLLPGIIYRATLASPYASSMLMRRYRNWRLSRTIARLERYTGREMDSWQVEELAAGAVLILAAWGRGNKTTEMASVLEQAIAEHTQEGPLQRSLQYLPDTSLRLEKYTEEFKGDPVHHLALMAMLASRLARKISEDELPEVLLEADEITLNDGPRTMLQERMLEVFGDFAGLQLFEEDSVALAEESYPAQAPDREFGHVESKLDLNSASLEELQALPHIGEERAKAIAARRPFFDMEELKEIDGIGPQRLESIRAYATVR
;
A
#
# COMPACT_ATOMS: atom_id res chain seq x y z
N MET A 1 58.18 5.88 -10.20
CA MET A 1 57.93 4.48 -10.63
C MET A 1 58.80 3.54 -9.81
N GLY A 2 58.21 2.76 -8.90
CA GLY A 2 58.98 1.91 -7.98
C GLY A 2 59.59 0.68 -8.68
N PHE A 3 60.91 0.67 -8.82
CA PHE A 3 61.69 -0.43 -9.42
C PHE A 3 61.53 -1.76 -8.65
N LEU A 4 61.15 -1.73 -7.39
CA LEU A 4 60.77 -2.91 -6.62
C LEU A 4 59.41 -2.55 -6.03
N ASN A 5 58.42 -3.45 -6.03
CA ASN A 5 57.05 -3.22 -5.53
C ASN A 5 56.97 -2.92 -3.99
N ILE A 6 57.99 -2.27 -3.44
CA ILE A 6 58.12 -1.71 -2.10
C ILE A 6 57.01 -0.66 -1.89
N GLY A 7 56.29 -0.76 -0.78
CA GLY A 7 55.16 0.11 -0.44
C GLY A 7 53.79 -0.49 -0.76
N ARG A 8 53.69 -1.56 -1.56
CA ARG A 8 52.41 -2.27 -1.78
C ARG A 8 52.05 -3.13 -0.57
N LYS A 9 51.21 -2.59 0.30
CA LYS A 9 50.67 -3.25 1.50
C LYS A 9 49.39 -4.05 1.20
N ASP A 10 49.10 -5.09 1.98
CA ASP A 10 47.80 -5.77 1.97
C ASP A 10 46.75 -4.98 2.75
N GLU A 11 45.53 -5.52 2.81
CA GLU A 11 44.39 -4.99 3.59
C GLU A 11 44.70 -4.87 5.08
N TYR A 12 45.82 -5.40 5.56
CA TYR A 12 46.29 -5.32 6.95
C TYR A 12 47.56 -4.47 7.10
N GLY A 13 47.92 -3.67 6.09
CA GLY A 13 49.06 -2.76 6.14
C GLY A 13 50.43 -3.45 6.03
N LYS A 14 50.49 -4.76 5.75
CA LYS A 14 51.75 -5.52 5.64
C LYS A 14 52.25 -5.55 4.20
N GLN A 15 53.56 -5.37 4.00
CA GLN A 15 54.18 -5.44 2.67
C GLN A 15 53.87 -6.80 2.01
N ARG A 16 53.18 -6.78 0.85
CA ARG A 16 52.69 -8.01 0.21
C ARG A 16 53.84 -8.89 -0.28
N ARG A 17 54.69 -8.34 -1.16
CA ARG A 17 55.86 -9.00 -1.76
C ARG A 17 56.86 -7.95 -2.25
N ILE A 18 58.16 -8.25 -2.14
CA ILE A 18 59.23 -7.47 -2.78
C ILE A 18 59.59 -8.19 -4.08
N GLU A 19 59.11 -7.64 -5.20
CA GLU A 19 59.44 -8.14 -6.54
C GLU A 19 59.52 -6.98 -7.54
N HIS A 20 60.45 -7.07 -8.48
CA HIS A 20 60.46 -6.28 -9.70
C HIS A 20 59.67 -7.05 -10.78
N ARG A 21 58.77 -6.36 -11.47
CA ARG A 21 57.99 -6.93 -12.59
C ARG A 21 57.98 -5.93 -13.75
N GLY A 22 58.89 -6.12 -14.70
CA GLY A 22 58.92 -5.42 -15.98
C GLY A 22 58.08 -6.12 -17.05
N LYS A 23 58.16 -5.63 -18.30
CA LYS A 23 57.42 -6.17 -19.46
C LYS A 23 57.80 -7.63 -19.76
N TYR A 24 59.09 -7.94 -19.67
CA TYR A 24 59.62 -9.30 -19.92
C TYR A 24 60.47 -9.87 -18.78
N LEU A 25 60.77 -9.08 -17.76
CA LEU A 25 61.64 -9.48 -16.65
C LEU A 25 60.83 -9.55 -15.35
N ARG A 26 60.95 -10.66 -14.61
CA ARG A 26 60.48 -10.75 -13.22
C ARG A 26 61.66 -11.12 -12.34
N ALA A 27 61.96 -10.29 -11.35
CA ALA A 27 62.96 -10.59 -10.33
C ALA A 27 62.30 -10.58 -8.95
N SER A 28 62.52 -11.62 -8.15
CA SER A 28 61.96 -11.73 -6.80
C SER A 28 62.89 -12.50 -5.89
N ARG A 29 62.90 -12.16 -4.60
CA ARG A 29 63.77 -12.80 -3.59
C ARG A 29 63.62 -14.33 -3.53
N THR A 30 62.39 -14.84 -3.67
CA THR A 30 62.12 -16.28 -3.56
C THR A 30 62.03 -17.01 -4.90
N GLY A 31 61.88 -16.29 -6.01
CA GLY A 31 61.68 -16.87 -7.34
C GLY A 31 62.84 -16.65 -8.31
N GLY A 32 63.90 -15.95 -7.87
CA GLY A 32 65.03 -15.56 -8.71
C GLY A 32 64.65 -14.56 -9.79
N VAL A 33 65.48 -14.50 -10.83
CA VAL A 33 65.25 -13.75 -12.07
C VAL A 33 64.66 -14.71 -13.11
N ALA A 34 63.58 -14.29 -13.78
CA ALA A 34 62.93 -15.06 -14.83
C ALA A 34 62.50 -14.14 -15.97
N LEU A 35 62.72 -14.58 -17.21
CA LEU A 35 62.10 -13.94 -18.36
C LEU A 35 60.68 -14.47 -18.53
N ARG A 36 59.76 -13.59 -18.92
CA ARG A 36 58.35 -13.89 -19.13
C ARG A 36 57.87 -13.24 -20.42
N ALA A 37 57.31 -14.03 -21.32
CA ALA A 37 56.55 -13.53 -22.45
C ALA A 37 55.07 -13.91 -22.28
N GLN A 38 54.17 -13.00 -22.61
CA GLN A 38 52.73 -13.26 -22.64
C GLN A 38 52.16 -12.81 -23.98
N ALA A 39 51.35 -13.66 -24.59
CA ALA A 39 50.62 -13.34 -25.81
C ALA A 39 49.18 -13.85 -25.66
N LYS A 40 48.24 -13.19 -26.31
CA LYS A 40 46.84 -13.63 -26.39
C LYS A 40 46.58 -14.05 -27.83
N ALA A 41 46.20 -15.30 -28.03
CA ALA A 41 45.95 -15.87 -29.36
C ALA A 41 44.69 -16.74 -29.30
N MET A 42 43.77 -16.56 -30.25
CA MET A 42 42.54 -17.38 -30.39
C MET A 42 41.75 -17.56 -29.08
N GLY A 43 41.56 -16.48 -28.32
CA GLY A 43 40.83 -16.53 -27.04
C GLY A 43 41.58 -17.20 -25.87
N ALA A 44 42.78 -17.75 -26.12
CA ALA A 44 43.66 -18.32 -25.10
C ALA A 44 44.82 -17.37 -24.75
N ASN A 45 45.24 -17.39 -23.49
CA ASN A 45 46.43 -16.70 -23.00
C ASN A 45 47.61 -17.68 -23.00
N LEU A 46 48.62 -17.36 -23.79
CA LEU A 46 49.91 -18.05 -23.86
C LEU A 46 50.90 -17.33 -22.93
N THR A 47 51.53 -18.05 -22.03
CA THR A 47 52.57 -17.51 -21.15
C THR A 47 53.77 -18.43 -21.18
N ALA A 48 54.91 -17.90 -21.62
CA ALA A 48 56.20 -18.57 -21.51
C ALA A 48 56.98 -17.93 -20.36
N ASN A 49 57.60 -18.74 -19.52
CA ASN A 49 58.46 -18.29 -18.45
C ASN A 49 59.69 -19.20 -18.34
N THR A 50 60.89 -18.63 -18.23
CA THR A 50 62.13 -19.42 -18.19
C THR A 50 62.18 -20.41 -17.01
N ASN A 51 61.60 -20.06 -15.86
CA ASN A 51 61.67 -20.88 -14.66
C ASN A 51 60.43 -21.76 -14.47
N ARG A 52 59.28 -21.38 -15.06
CA ARG A 52 58.00 -22.10 -14.89
C ARG A 52 57.50 -22.81 -16.16
N GLY A 53 58.19 -22.63 -17.28
CA GLY A 53 57.87 -23.20 -18.58
C GLY A 53 56.70 -22.51 -19.30
N PHE A 54 56.04 -23.27 -20.16
CA PHE A 54 54.98 -22.82 -21.05
C PHE A 54 53.59 -23.12 -20.50
N ARG A 55 52.68 -22.15 -20.59
CA ARG A 55 51.29 -22.28 -20.15
C ARG A 55 50.33 -21.71 -21.18
N VAL A 56 49.39 -22.54 -21.61
CA VAL A 56 48.20 -22.12 -22.36
C VAL A 56 47.03 -22.09 -21.39
N SER A 57 46.23 -21.02 -21.37
CA SER A 57 45.05 -20.96 -20.51
C SER A 57 43.89 -20.24 -21.16
N THR A 58 42.69 -20.80 -21.03
CA THR A 58 41.43 -20.23 -21.47
C THR A 58 40.44 -20.18 -20.30
N THR A 59 39.49 -19.26 -20.36
CA THR A 59 38.41 -19.10 -19.37
C THR A 59 37.08 -19.23 -20.08
N PRO A 60 36.60 -20.46 -20.35
CA PRO A 60 35.41 -20.68 -21.17
C PRO A 60 34.12 -20.24 -20.46
N LEU A 61 34.13 -20.20 -19.13
CA LEU A 61 33.00 -19.76 -18.29
C LEU A 61 33.49 -18.78 -17.24
N LYS A 62 32.58 -17.93 -16.73
CA LYS A 62 32.89 -17.02 -15.61
C LYS A 62 33.38 -17.84 -14.41
N ASN A 63 34.53 -17.44 -13.88
CA ASN A 63 35.21 -18.08 -12.76
C ASN A 63 35.68 -19.54 -12.99
N THR A 64 35.75 -20.00 -14.24
CA THR A 64 36.34 -21.29 -14.63
C THR A 64 37.55 -21.07 -15.51
N GLN A 65 38.68 -21.64 -15.13
CA GLN A 65 39.92 -21.63 -15.89
C GLN A 65 40.31 -23.06 -16.27
N VAL A 66 40.55 -23.24 -17.56
CA VAL A 66 41.15 -24.44 -18.14
C VAL A 66 42.53 -24.06 -18.65
N ALA A 67 43.56 -24.80 -18.27
CA ALA A 67 44.93 -24.51 -18.70
C ALA A 67 45.73 -25.78 -18.93
N LEU A 68 46.71 -25.69 -19.82
CA LEU A 68 47.75 -26.68 -20.03
C LEU A 68 49.08 -26.03 -19.64
N GLN A 69 49.72 -26.50 -18.57
CA GLN A 69 51.01 -25.98 -18.08
C GLN A 69 52.06 -27.09 -18.19
N ASN A 70 53.06 -26.91 -19.06
CA ASN A 70 54.09 -27.92 -19.35
C ASN A 70 53.50 -29.32 -19.61
N GLY A 71 52.47 -29.40 -20.47
CA GLY A 71 51.75 -30.66 -20.76
C GLY A 71 50.77 -31.13 -19.68
N ARG A 72 50.75 -30.51 -18.47
CA ARG A 72 49.80 -30.86 -17.41
C ARG A 72 48.49 -30.10 -17.54
N PHE A 73 47.39 -30.83 -17.67
CA PHE A 73 46.04 -30.26 -17.62
C PHE A 73 45.68 -29.73 -16.22
N VAL A 74 45.16 -28.50 -16.18
CA VAL A 74 44.76 -27.77 -14.97
C VAL A 74 43.34 -27.23 -15.17
N LEU A 75 42.40 -27.75 -14.38
CA LEU A 75 41.05 -27.21 -14.24
C LEU A 75 40.92 -26.52 -12.88
N ARG A 76 40.41 -25.28 -12.87
CA ARG A 76 40.11 -24.52 -11.65
C ARG A 76 38.82 -23.74 -11.83
N GLY A 77 37.84 -23.97 -10.97
CA GLY A 77 36.65 -23.12 -10.84
C GLY A 77 36.47 -22.63 -9.41
N ARG A 78 36.01 -21.40 -9.22
CA ARG A 78 35.71 -20.84 -7.89
C ARG A 78 34.39 -20.08 -7.93
N TYR A 79 33.39 -20.55 -7.21
CA TYR A 79 32.06 -19.96 -7.19
C TYR A 79 31.67 -19.66 -5.75
N SER A 80 31.25 -18.43 -5.49
CA SER A 80 30.79 -17.98 -4.17
C SER A 80 29.38 -17.44 -4.32
N HIS A 81 28.41 -18.07 -3.65
CA HIS A 81 27.03 -17.59 -3.61
C HIS A 81 26.48 -17.79 -2.19
N GLY A 82 26.11 -16.69 -1.54
CA GLY A 82 25.66 -16.70 -0.15
C GLY A 82 26.68 -17.33 0.81
N PRO A 83 26.26 -18.20 1.75
CA PRO A 83 27.14 -18.79 2.75
C PRO A 83 28.04 -19.91 2.20
N PHE A 84 27.83 -20.37 0.96
CA PHE A 84 28.55 -21.49 0.37
C PHE A 84 29.61 -21.05 -0.65
N GLN A 85 30.78 -21.71 -0.58
CA GLN A 85 31.88 -21.57 -1.52
C GLN A 85 32.13 -22.92 -2.21
N PHE A 86 31.98 -22.94 -3.52
CA PHE A 86 32.21 -24.09 -4.37
C PHE A 86 33.52 -23.94 -5.12
N ASN A 87 34.42 -24.90 -4.97
CA ASN A 87 35.68 -24.95 -5.72
C ASN A 87 35.67 -26.18 -6.61
N LEU A 88 35.89 -25.99 -7.90
CA LEU A 88 36.07 -27.03 -8.90
C LEU A 88 37.57 -27.20 -9.18
N SER A 89 38.01 -28.45 -9.26
CA SER A 89 39.39 -28.81 -9.58
C SER A 89 39.45 -30.05 -10.45
N LYS A 90 40.63 -30.38 -11.01
CA LYS A 90 40.84 -31.64 -11.74
C LYS A 90 40.41 -32.88 -10.94
N THR A 91 40.54 -32.85 -9.62
CA THR A 91 40.22 -33.97 -8.73
C THR A 91 38.81 -33.91 -8.14
N GLY A 92 37.94 -33.07 -8.73
CA GLY A 92 36.53 -32.95 -8.36
C GLY A 92 36.17 -31.62 -7.71
N VAL A 93 34.93 -31.57 -7.22
CA VAL A 93 34.28 -30.39 -6.61
C VAL A 93 34.38 -30.46 -5.09
N THR A 94 34.51 -29.31 -4.44
CA THR A 94 34.39 -29.16 -2.99
C THR A 94 33.45 -28.03 -2.65
N ALA A 95 32.58 -28.25 -1.67
CA ALA A 95 31.70 -27.23 -1.12
C ALA A 95 32.13 -26.92 0.31
N SER A 96 32.20 -25.65 0.68
CA SER A 96 32.56 -25.22 2.02
C SER A 96 31.77 -24.01 2.48
N THR A 97 31.48 -23.93 3.77
CA THR A 97 30.83 -22.79 4.42
C THR A 97 31.81 -22.11 5.35
N ARG A 98 31.79 -20.77 5.38
CA ARG A 98 32.63 -19.96 6.27
C ARG A 98 31.79 -19.41 7.42
N ASN A 99 32.30 -19.52 8.64
CA ASN A 99 31.71 -18.98 9.84
C ASN A 99 32.76 -18.21 10.67
N ARG A 100 32.36 -17.69 11.85
CA ARG A 100 33.27 -16.92 12.73
C ARG A 100 34.46 -17.74 13.21
N LEU A 101 34.29 -19.06 13.40
CA LEU A 101 35.35 -19.95 13.85
C LEU A 101 36.33 -20.34 12.73
N GLY A 102 35.90 -20.38 11.46
CA GLY A 102 36.74 -20.74 10.33
C GLY A 102 35.97 -21.23 9.11
N THR A 103 36.46 -22.28 8.46
CA THR A 103 35.83 -22.85 7.24
C THR A 103 35.55 -24.34 7.42
N PHE A 104 34.31 -24.74 7.19
CA PHE A 104 33.90 -26.14 7.19
C PHE A 104 33.70 -26.62 5.75
N ASN A 105 34.34 -27.72 5.36
CA ASN A 105 34.18 -28.31 4.03
C ASN A 105 33.24 -29.51 4.09
N TRP A 106 32.09 -29.41 3.44
CA TRP A 106 31.03 -30.42 3.44
C TRP A 106 31.43 -31.71 2.72
N ILE A 107 32.21 -31.59 1.63
CA ILE A 107 32.59 -32.75 0.80
C ILE A 107 33.88 -33.40 1.31
N LYS A 108 34.83 -32.60 1.79
CA LYS A 108 36.13 -33.08 2.31
C LYS A 108 36.36 -32.52 3.71
N PRO A 109 35.73 -33.07 4.76
CA PRO A 109 35.78 -32.52 6.11
C PRO A 109 37.20 -32.31 6.63
N GLN A 110 38.15 -33.18 6.28
CA GLN A 110 39.56 -33.06 6.67
C GLN A 110 40.26 -31.79 6.13
N ARG A 111 39.68 -31.08 5.16
CA ARG A 111 40.18 -29.77 4.69
C ARG A 111 39.61 -28.58 5.47
N SER A 112 38.83 -28.85 6.51
CA SER A 112 38.28 -27.80 7.39
C SER A 112 39.35 -27.15 8.23
N SER A 113 39.09 -25.91 8.64
CA SER A 113 39.96 -25.14 9.52
C SER A 113 39.14 -24.42 10.59
N ALA A 114 39.72 -24.30 11.78
CA ALA A 114 39.12 -23.59 12.90
C ALA A 114 40.21 -22.76 13.58
N LYS A 115 39.88 -21.55 14.00
CA LYS A 115 40.77 -20.67 14.75
C LYS A 115 40.11 -20.35 16.09
N LEU A 116 40.72 -20.81 17.16
CA LEU A 116 40.23 -20.62 18.51
C LEU A 116 41.36 -20.03 19.35
N PHE A 117 41.13 -18.91 20.03
CA PHE A 117 42.12 -18.19 20.84
C PHE A 117 43.46 -17.95 20.13
N GLY A 118 43.41 -17.53 18.86
CA GLY A 118 44.62 -17.25 18.07
C GLY A 118 45.29 -18.47 17.43
N VAL A 119 45.00 -19.69 17.90
CA VAL A 119 45.59 -20.94 17.40
C VAL A 119 44.79 -21.49 16.22
N GLN A 120 45.47 -21.85 15.12
CA GLN A 120 44.84 -22.43 13.94
C GLN A 120 44.88 -23.97 13.97
N PHE A 121 43.72 -24.59 14.12
CA PHE A 121 43.51 -26.02 13.99
C PHE A 121 43.12 -26.37 12.54
N ARG A 122 43.62 -27.51 12.04
CA ARG A 122 43.30 -28.05 10.71
C ARG A 122 43.04 -29.55 10.81
N GLY A 123 42.38 -30.13 9.81
CA GLY A 123 42.13 -31.57 9.77
C GLY A 123 40.99 -32.00 10.69
N ARG A 124 41.08 -33.22 11.24
CA ARG A 124 40.01 -33.84 12.03
C ARG A 124 39.65 -33.06 13.30
N LYS A 125 40.64 -32.46 13.98
CA LYS A 125 40.41 -31.60 15.17
C LYS A 125 39.56 -30.37 14.83
N ALA A 126 39.80 -29.76 13.65
CA ALA A 126 39.03 -28.61 13.20
C ALA A 126 37.58 -29.00 12.84
N VAL A 127 37.35 -30.19 12.30
CA VAL A 127 36.00 -30.71 12.02
C VAL A 127 35.19 -30.78 13.31
N ASN A 128 35.72 -31.40 14.37
CA ASN A 128 35.00 -31.55 15.63
C ASN A 128 34.64 -30.18 16.24
N LEU A 129 35.58 -29.23 16.24
CA LEU A 129 35.35 -27.86 16.73
C LEU A 129 34.29 -27.12 15.90
N GLN A 130 34.32 -27.28 14.58
CA GLN A 130 33.34 -26.66 13.68
C GLN A 130 31.94 -27.24 13.87
N VAL A 131 31.81 -28.56 14.01
CA VAL A 131 30.52 -29.23 14.26
C VAL A 131 29.93 -28.76 15.59
N LEU A 132 30.75 -28.71 16.65
CA LEU A 132 30.32 -28.21 17.96
C LEU A 132 29.83 -26.75 17.87
N TYR A 133 30.59 -25.89 17.20
CA TYR A 133 30.19 -24.50 16.99
C TYR A 133 28.88 -24.37 16.21
N MET A 134 28.70 -25.15 15.14
CA MET A 134 27.46 -25.13 14.35
C MET A 134 26.27 -25.61 15.18
N LEU A 135 26.45 -26.59 16.06
CA LEU A 135 25.41 -27.05 16.99
C LEU A 135 24.97 -25.92 17.94
N PHE A 136 25.91 -25.24 18.59
CA PHE A 136 25.60 -24.10 19.46
C PHE A 136 24.92 -22.96 18.70
N ALA A 137 25.39 -22.65 17.49
CA ALA A 137 24.78 -21.63 16.64
C ALA A 137 23.34 -22.02 16.24
N ALA A 138 23.09 -23.30 15.95
CA ALA A 138 21.76 -23.79 15.62
C ALA A 138 20.81 -23.69 16.82
N VAL A 139 21.25 -24.10 18.02
CA VAL A 139 20.45 -23.97 19.26
C VAL A 139 20.11 -22.50 19.52
N ALA A 140 21.10 -21.60 19.45
CA ALA A 140 20.88 -20.17 19.65
C ALA A 140 19.90 -19.58 18.61
N ALA A 141 20.00 -20.01 17.34
CA ALA A 141 19.08 -19.59 16.29
C ALA A 141 17.65 -20.06 16.56
N VAL A 142 17.47 -21.31 17.01
CA VAL A 142 16.15 -21.85 17.39
C VAL A 142 15.58 -21.07 18.58
N CYS A 143 16.36 -20.83 19.64
CA CYS A 143 15.91 -20.04 20.79
C CYS A 143 15.50 -18.62 20.37
N THR A 144 16.27 -17.98 19.48
CA THR A 144 15.96 -16.65 18.95
C THR A 144 14.67 -16.66 18.13
N LEU A 145 14.47 -17.67 17.29
CA LEU A 145 13.26 -17.83 16.51
C LEU A 145 12.04 -18.02 17.41
N LEU A 146 12.13 -18.91 18.40
CA LEU A 146 11.05 -19.17 19.36
C LEU A 146 10.71 -17.91 20.17
N PHE A 147 11.72 -17.17 20.63
CA PHE A 147 11.50 -15.90 21.32
C PHE A 147 10.77 -14.88 20.43
N ARG A 148 11.20 -14.74 19.16
CA ARG A 148 10.52 -13.83 18.21
C ARG A 148 9.08 -14.25 17.95
N LEU A 149 8.82 -15.55 17.76
CA LEU A 149 7.47 -16.07 17.57
C LEU A 149 6.59 -15.80 18.80
N PHE A 150 7.15 -15.95 20.00
CA PHE A 150 6.47 -15.63 21.25
C PHE A 150 6.11 -14.15 21.34
N VAL A 151 7.03 -13.23 21.02
CA VAL A 151 6.72 -11.78 20.98
C VAL A 151 5.62 -11.47 19.97
N ARG A 152 5.69 -12.04 18.76
CA ARG A 152 4.63 -11.87 17.75
C ARG A 152 3.28 -12.41 18.20
N LEU A 153 3.26 -13.53 18.92
CA LEU A 153 2.04 -14.08 19.50
C LEU A 153 1.43 -13.11 20.53
N LEU A 154 2.25 -12.54 21.40
CA LEU A 154 1.81 -11.54 22.38
C LEU A 154 1.25 -10.28 21.70
N GLU A 155 1.91 -9.78 20.65
CA GLU A 155 1.41 -8.63 19.86
C GLU A 155 0.01 -8.91 19.29
N VAL A 156 -0.20 -10.09 18.69
CA VAL A 156 -1.51 -10.48 18.17
C VAL A 156 -2.54 -10.58 19.29
N LEU A 157 -2.17 -11.16 20.45
CA LEU A 157 -3.07 -11.31 21.58
C LEU A 157 -3.52 -9.96 22.17
N VAL A 158 -2.68 -8.92 22.07
CA VAL A 158 -3.04 -7.55 22.48
C VAL A 158 -3.88 -6.82 21.42
N LEU A 159 -3.61 -7.02 20.13
CA LEU A 159 -4.33 -6.35 19.05
C LEU A 159 -5.73 -6.92 18.81
N LEU A 160 -5.89 -8.23 18.95
CA LEU A 160 -7.12 -8.95 18.59
C LEU A 160 -8.34 -8.48 19.41
N PRO A 161 -8.26 -8.27 20.74
CA PRO A 161 -9.36 -7.68 21.51
C PRO A 161 -9.76 -6.29 21.03
N GLY A 162 -8.80 -5.44 20.64
CA GLY A 162 -9.08 -4.10 20.12
C GLY A 162 -9.82 -4.14 18.78
N ILE A 163 -9.44 -5.09 17.90
CA ILE A 163 -10.14 -5.32 16.63
C ILE A 163 -11.56 -5.85 16.91
N ILE A 164 -11.71 -6.82 17.79
CA ILE A 164 -13.04 -7.35 18.18
C ILE A 164 -13.90 -6.23 18.74
N TYR A 165 -13.37 -5.42 19.67
CA TYR A 165 -14.11 -4.31 20.28
C TYR A 165 -14.62 -3.32 19.23
N ARG A 166 -13.76 -2.88 18.31
CA ARG A 166 -14.16 -1.99 17.20
C ARG A 166 -15.18 -2.65 16.27
N ALA A 167 -15.01 -3.94 15.97
CA ALA A 167 -15.97 -4.68 15.15
C ALA A 167 -17.32 -4.83 15.86
N THR A 168 -17.35 -5.04 17.17
CA THR A 168 -18.59 -5.10 17.95
C THR A 168 -19.31 -3.76 18.00
N LEU A 169 -18.57 -2.65 18.13
CA LEU A 169 -19.15 -1.30 18.07
C LEU A 169 -19.68 -0.96 16.68
N ALA A 170 -19.01 -1.40 15.61
CA ALA A 170 -19.43 -1.16 14.23
C ALA A 170 -20.52 -2.14 13.73
N SER A 171 -20.75 -3.24 14.44
CA SER A 171 -21.67 -4.31 14.05
C SER A 171 -23.11 -3.83 13.83
N PRO A 172 -23.72 -2.99 14.71
CA PRO A 172 -25.08 -2.49 14.50
C PRO A 172 -25.21 -1.72 13.19
N TYR A 173 -24.29 -0.80 12.93
CA TYR A 173 -24.26 -0.01 11.70
C TYR A 173 -24.02 -0.86 10.44
N ALA A 174 -23.07 -1.80 10.50
CA ALA A 174 -22.82 -2.71 9.39
C ALA A 174 -24.04 -3.59 9.08
N SER A 175 -24.75 -4.03 10.12
CA SER A 175 -25.97 -4.82 9.98
C SER A 175 -27.12 -4.02 9.37
N SER A 176 -27.32 -2.77 9.81
CA SER A 176 -28.37 -1.89 9.26
C SER A 176 -28.07 -1.54 7.80
N MET A 177 -26.82 -1.25 7.45
CA MET A 177 -26.38 -1.04 6.06
C MET A 177 -26.63 -2.28 5.17
N LEU A 178 -26.35 -3.48 5.68
CA LEU A 178 -26.61 -4.72 4.93
C LEU A 178 -28.12 -4.93 4.70
N MET A 179 -28.94 -4.67 5.74
CA MET A 179 -30.39 -4.77 5.65
C MET A 179 -30.99 -3.73 4.69
N ARG A 180 -30.51 -2.48 4.72
CA ARG A 180 -30.88 -1.43 3.76
C ARG A 180 -30.53 -1.85 2.32
N ARG A 181 -29.33 -2.36 2.10
CA ARG A 181 -28.91 -2.87 0.78
C ARG A 181 -29.79 -4.01 0.29
N TYR A 182 -30.13 -4.95 1.16
CA TYR A 182 -31.03 -6.06 0.83
C TYR A 182 -32.45 -5.57 0.51
N ARG A 183 -32.99 -4.62 1.31
CA ARG A 183 -34.27 -3.96 1.04
C ARG A 183 -34.26 -3.29 -0.34
N ASN A 184 -33.27 -2.46 -0.63
CA ASN A 184 -33.22 -1.70 -1.87
C ASN A 184 -33.05 -2.61 -3.09
N TRP A 185 -32.28 -3.70 -2.94
CA TRP A 185 -32.22 -4.76 -3.94
C TRP A 185 -33.56 -5.45 -4.17
N ARG A 186 -34.36 -5.67 -3.12
CA ARG A 186 -35.71 -6.22 -3.26
C ARG A 186 -36.66 -5.20 -3.91
N LEU A 187 -36.59 -3.93 -3.51
CA LEU A 187 -37.40 -2.83 -4.06
C LEU A 187 -37.12 -2.61 -5.55
N SER A 188 -35.87 -2.74 -6.02
CA SER A 188 -35.53 -2.54 -7.43
C SER A 188 -36.32 -3.44 -8.38
N ARG A 189 -36.68 -4.66 -7.94
CA ARG A 189 -37.55 -5.57 -8.70
C ARG A 189 -38.98 -5.06 -8.82
N THR A 190 -39.51 -4.44 -7.76
CA THR A 190 -40.85 -3.84 -7.76
C THR A 190 -40.86 -2.55 -8.57
N ILE A 191 -39.85 -1.70 -8.39
CA ILE A 191 -39.63 -0.48 -9.18
C ILE A 191 -39.63 -0.82 -10.67
N ALA A 192 -38.86 -1.81 -11.12
CA ALA A 192 -38.81 -2.21 -12.53
C ALA A 192 -40.15 -2.72 -13.10
N ARG A 193 -41.11 -3.12 -12.25
CA ARG A 193 -42.48 -3.42 -12.68
C ARG A 193 -43.29 -2.14 -12.79
N LEU A 194 -43.30 -1.32 -11.74
CA LEU A 194 -44.03 -0.04 -11.69
C LEU A 194 -43.58 0.94 -12.76
N GLU A 195 -42.29 0.98 -13.07
CA GLU A 195 -41.69 1.81 -14.11
C GLU A 195 -42.37 1.64 -15.48
N ARG A 196 -42.92 0.46 -15.77
CA ARG A 196 -43.64 0.19 -17.03
C ARG A 196 -45.02 0.83 -17.08
N TYR A 197 -45.64 1.06 -15.93
CA TYR A 197 -47.00 1.59 -15.80
C TYR A 197 -46.97 3.09 -15.52
N THR A 198 -46.19 3.52 -14.53
CA THR A 198 -46.20 4.89 -14.03
C THR A 198 -44.97 5.71 -14.45
N GLY A 199 -43.88 5.05 -14.87
CA GLY A 199 -42.59 5.71 -15.11
C GLY A 199 -42.63 6.83 -16.16
N ARG A 200 -43.28 6.59 -17.31
CA ARG A 200 -43.39 7.60 -18.38
C ARG A 200 -44.16 8.85 -17.95
N GLU A 201 -45.20 8.66 -17.14
CA GLU A 201 -46.00 9.76 -16.61
C GLU A 201 -45.22 10.54 -15.55
N MET A 202 -44.58 9.83 -14.62
CA MET A 202 -43.75 10.46 -13.57
C MET A 202 -42.50 11.16 -14.12
N ASP A 203 -41.96 10.73 -15.26
CA ASP A 203 -40.83 11.41 -15.91
C ASP A 203 -41.20 12.82 -16.38
N SER A 204 -42.46 13.05 -16.75
CA SER A 204 -42.93 14.38 -17.17
C SER A 204 -43.29 15.31 -16.00
N TRP A 205 -43.29 14.82 -14.77
CA TRP A 205 -43.66 15.62 -13.60
C TRP A 205 -42.61 16.70 -13.30
N GLN A 206 -43.06 17.90 -12.93
CA GLN A 206 -42.21 18.99 -12.45
C GLN A 206 -41.62 18.70 -11.06
N VAL A 207 -40.64 19.50 -10.63
CA VAL A 207 -40.02 19.35 -9.31
C VAL A 207 -41.06 19.45 -8.21
N GLU A 208 -41.99 20.40 -8.36
CA GLU A 208 -43.07 20.68 -7.43
C GLU A 208 -44.11 19.55 -7.37
N GLU A 209 -44.42 18.90 -8.50
CA GLU A 209 -45.29 17.72 -8.54
C GLU A 209 -44.62 16.51 -7.86
N LEU A 210 -43.31 16.34 -8.05
CA LEU A 210 -42.54 15.26 -7.41
C LEU A 210 -42.44 15.46 -5.90
N ALA A 211 -42.20 16.69 -5.45
CA ALA A 211 -42.16 17.06 -4.04
C ALA A 211 -43.55 16.93 -3.38
N ALA A 212 -44.61 17.43 -4.02
CA ALA A 212 -46.00 17.20 -3.61
C ALA A 212 -46.29 15.70 -3.46
N GLY A 213 -45.87 14.89 -4.43
CA GLY A 213 -46.06 13.45 -4.39
C GLY A 213 -45.33 12.79 -3.22
N ALA A 214 -44.09 13.20 -2.93
CA ALA A 214 -43.31 12.63 -1.84
C ALA A 214 -43.96 12.90 -0.47
N VAL A 215 -44.42 14.13 -0.24
CA VAL A 215 -45.14 14.52 0.99
C VAL A 215 -46.47 13.78 1.10
N LEU A 216 -47.25 13.70 0.02
CA LEU A 216 -48.53 12.99 0.00
C LEU A 216 -48.36 11.51 0.36
N ILE A 217 -47.37 10.83 -0.20
CA ILE A 217 -47.09 9.43 0.13
C ILE A 217 -46.69 9.30 1.61
N LEU A 218 -45.83 10.18 2.11
CA LEU A 218 -45.34 10.14 3.49
C LEU A 218 -46.47 10.42 4.50
N ALA A 219 -47.28 11.45 4.27
CA ALA A 219 -48.33 11.90 5.18
C ALA A 219 -49.61 11.04 5.08
N ALA A 220 -50.04 10.70 3.87
CA ALA A 220 -51.27 9.94 3.66
C ALA A 220 -51.03 8.43 3.78
N TRP A 221 -50.31 7.83 2.84
CA TRP A 221 -50.09 6.37 2.81
C TRP A 221 -49.27 5.89 3.99
N GLY A 222 -48.33 6.71 4.48
CA GLY A 222 -47.57 6.43 5.69
C GLY A 222 -48.44 6.21 6.94
N ARG A 223 -49.64 6.80 6.99
CA ARG A 223 -50.64 6.63 8.05
C ARG A 223 -51.83 5.74 7.65
N GLY A 224 -51.86 5.25 6.40
CA GLY A 224 -52.96 4.44 5.86
C GLY A 224 -54.17 5.25 5.41
N ASN A 225 -54.03 6.56 5.23
CA ASN A 225 -55.07 7.45 4.72
C ASN A 225 -55.01 7.54 3.19
N LYS A 226 -56.12 7.96 2.57
CA LYS A 226 -56.14 8.28 1.14
C LYS A 226 -55.44 9.60 0.85
N THR A 227 -54.79 9.68 -0.29
CA THR A 227 -54.07 10.91 -0.69
C THR A 227 -55.02 12.07 -0.93
N THR A 228 -56.21 11.80 -1.45
CA THR A 228 -57.25 12.82 -1.73
C THR A 228 -57.82 13.47 -0.47
N GLU A 229 -57.95 12.71 0.62
CA GLU A 229 -58.41 13.22 1.92
C GLU A 229 -57.31 14.05 2.60
N MET A 230 -56.05 13.62 2.46
CA MET A 230 -54.90 14.27 3.09
C MET A 230 -54.45 15.54 2.35
N ALA A 231 -54.73 15.67 1.05
CA ALA A 231 -54.30 16.83 0.26
C ALA A 231 -54.78 18.17 0.85
N SER A 232 -56.05 18.27 1.25
CA SER A 232 -56.62 19.49 1.83
C SER A 232 -56.05 19.81 3.23
N VAL A 233 -55.71 18.78 4.00
CA VAL A 233 -55.06 18.93 5.32
C VAL A 233 -53.64 19.44 5.15
N LEU A 234 -52.89 18.88 4.19
CA LEU A 234 -51.53 19.31 3.88
C LEU A 234 -51.49 20.72 3.32
N GLU A 235 -52.46 21.12 2.52
CA GLU A 235 -52.56 22.50 2.03
C GLU A 235 -52.60 23.51 3.17
N GLN A 236 -53.39 23.24 4.21
CA GLN A 236 -53.46 24.08 5.40
C GLN A 236 -52.16 24.02 6.21
N ALA A 237 -51.64 22.81 6.46
CA ALA A 237 -50.45 22.62 7.27
C ALA A 237 -49.20 23.28 6.67
N ILE A 238 -48.98 23.13 5.35
CA ILE A 238 -47.85 23.73 4.64
C ILE A 238 -47.97 25.26 4.63
N ALA A 239 -49.18 25.78 4.37
CA ALA A 239 -49.43 27.23 4.35
C ALA A 239 -49.20 27.90 5.71
N GLU A 240 -49.40 27.18 6.82
CA GLU A 240 -49.15 27.69 8.17
C GLU A 240 -47.67 27.64 8.58
N HIS A 241 -46.92 26.63 8.12
CA HIS A 241 -45.55 26.37 8.61
C HIS A 241 -44.45 27.01 7.75
N THR A 242 -44.68 27.20 6.44
CA THR A 242 -43.60 27.54 5.50
C THR A 242 -43.92 28.83 4.72
N GLN A 243 -43.27 29.94 5.06
CA GLN A 243 -43.38 31.19 4.28
C GLN A 243 -42.51 31.12 3.00
N GLU A 244 -41.36 30.45 3.07
CA GLU A 244 -40.42 30.25 1.96
C GLU A 244 -39.87 28.82 2.07
N GLY A 245 -40.03 28.00 1.01
CA GLY A 245 -39.58 26.61 1.00
C GLY A 245 -39.99 25.84 -0.27
N PRO A 246 -39.35 24.71 -0.59
CA PRO A 246 -39.70 23.90 -1.76
C PRO A 246 -41.11 23.30 -1.69
N LEU A 247 -41.64 22.96 -0.50
CA LEU A 247 -43.02 22.46 -0.41
C LEU A 247 -44.08 23.55 -0.61
N GLN A 248 -43.78 24.80 -0.27
CA GLN A 248 -44.68 25.92 -0.51
C GLN A 248 -44.97 26.08 -2.02
N ARG A 249 -43.98 25.89 -2.88
CA ARG A 249 -44.13 25.89 -4.35
C ARG A 249 -44.99 24.72 -4.86
N SER A 250 -45.06 23.66 -4.06
CA SER A 250 -45.73 22.40 -4.38
C SER A 250 -47.22 22.38 -4.00
N LEU A 251 -47.68 23.34 -3.20
CA LEU A 251 -49.07 23.48 -2.75
C LEU A 251 -50.09 23.39 -3.88
N GLN A 252 -49.88 24.15 -4.95
CA GLN A 252 -50.81 24.21 -6.09
C GLN A 252 -50.95 22.87 -6.83
N TYR A 253 -50.01 21.94 -6.65
CA TYR A 253 -49.98 20.65 -7.31
C TYR A 253 -50.52 19.52 -6.43
N LEU A 254 -50.81 19.76 -5.15
CA LEU A 254 -51.28 18.72 -4.21
C LEU A 254 -52.58 18.05 -4.66
N PRO A 255 -53.65 18.77 -5.07
CA PRO A 255 -54.91 18.12 -5.46
C PRO A 255 -54.74 17.20 -6.66
N ASP A 256 -54.09 17.67 -7.71
CA ASP A 256 -53.92 16.90 -8.95
C ASP A 256 -52.98 15.72 -8.75
N THR A 257 -51.87 15.93 -8.03
CA THR A 257 -50.93 14.85 -7.69
C THR A 257 -51.58 13.79 -6.81
N SER A 258 -52.45 14.18 -5.86
CA SER A 258 -53.19 13.23 -5.02
C SER A 258 -54.08 12.30 -5.86
N LEU A 259 -54.82 12.85 -6.83
CA LEU A 259 -55.69 12.06 -7.70
C LEU A 259 -54.89 11.06 -8.56
N ARG A 260 -53.73 11.50 -9.10
CA ARG A 260 -52.83 10.64 -9.87
C ARG A 260 -52.26 9.51 -9.00
N LEU A 261 -51.83 9.81 -7.77
CA LEU A 261 -51.30 8.82 -6.84
C LEU A 261 -52.36 7.80 -6.41
N GLU A 262 -53.58 8.23 -6.10
CA GLU A 262 -54.66 7.33 -5.69
C GLU A 262 -54.99 6.31 -6.78
N LYS A 263 -54.97 6.73 -8.04
CA LYS A 263 -55.13 5.84 -9.21
C LYS A 263 -54.09 4.71 -9.23
N TYR A 264 -52.84 5.00 -8.86
CA TYR A 264 -51.80 3.97 -8.77
C TYR A 264 -52.08 3.00 -7.61
N THR A 265 -52.58 3.48 -6.47
CA THR A 265 -52.87 2.63 -5.30
C THR A 265 -54.02 1.65 -5.56
N GLU A 266 -55.08 2.07 -6.26
CA GLU A 266 -56.19 1.21 -6.62
C GLU A 266 -55.75 0.02 -7.49
N GLU A 267 -54.76 0.23 -8.37
CA GLU A 267 -54.23 -0.81 -9.25
C GLU A 267 -53.38 -1.86 -8.47
N PHE A 268 -52.71 -1.45 -7.39
CA PHE A 268 -51.77 -2.30 -6.64
C PHE A 268 -52.23 -2.71 -5.22
N LYS A 269 -53.51 -2.50 -4.88
CA LYS A 269 -54.16 -2.91 -3.61
C LYS A 269 -53.50 -2.37 -2.33
N GLY A 270 -52.78 -1.25 -2.40
CA GLY A 270 -52.20 -0.60 -1.23
C GLY A 270 -51.15 -1.41 -0.45
N ASP A 271 -50.44 -2.34 -1.09
CA ASP A 271 -49.35 -3.10 -0.44
C ASP A 271 -48.19 -2.14 -0.07
N PRO A 272 -47.73 -2.12 1.20
CA PRO A 272 -46.64 -1.24 1.67
C PRO A 272 -45.37 -1.30 0.82
N VAL A 273 -45.07 -2.44 0.19
CA VAL A 273 -43.90 -2.57 -0.70
C VAL A 273 -44.04 -1.68 -1.95
N HIS A 274 -45.26 -1.51 -2.47
CA HIS A 274 -45.53 -0.64 -3.61
C HIS A 274 -45.44 0.84 -3.22
N HIS A 275 -45.92 1.22 -2.03
CA HIS A 275 -45.74 2.57 -1.51
C HIS A 275 -44.26 2.95 -1.37
N LEU A 276 -43.43 2.04 -0.82
CA LEU A 276 -41.98 2.25 -0.74
C LEU A 276 -41.32 2.34 -2.12
N ALA A 277 -41.77 1.54 -3.09
CA ALA A 277 -41.24 1.59 -4.46
C ALA A 277 -41.61 2.91 -5.17
N LEU A 278 -42.83 3.42 -4.97
CA LEU A 278 -43.24 4.72 -5.50
C LEU A 278 -42.47 5.87 -4.83
N MET A 279 -42.26 5.80 -3.51
CA MET A 279 -41.39 6.75 -2.80
C MET A 279 -39.97 6.76 -3.37
N ALA A 280 -39.38 5.60 -3.63
CA ALA A 280 -38.07 5.49 -4.29
C ALA A 280 -38.06 6.06 -5.72
N MET A 281 -39.13 5.86 -6.48
CA MET A 281 -39.28 6.38 -7.84
C MET A 281 -39.41 7.90 -7.87
N LEU A 282 -40.11 8.50 -6.90
CA LEU A 282 -40.19 9.95 -6.71
C LEU A 282 -38.84 10.51 -6.27
N ALA A 283 -38.24 9.95 -5.22
CA ALA A 283 -36.96 10.39 -4.67
C ALA A 283 -35.84 10.43 -5.72
N SER A 284 -35.69 9.35 -6.49
CA SER A 284 -34.68 9.26 -7.57
C SER A 284 -34.94 10.21 -8.75
N ARG A 285 -36.18 10.65 -8.96
CA ARG A 285 -36.53 11.66 -9.98
C ARG A 285 -36.32 13.07 -9.47
N LEU A 286 -36.75 13.31 -8.23
CA LEU A 286 -36.59 14.59 -7.57
C LEU A 286 -35.12 14.96 -7.47
N ALA A 287 -34.27 14.04 -7.00
CA ALA A 287 -32.82 14.23 -6.91
C ALA A 287 -32.11 14.52 -8.25
N ARG A 288 -32.73 14.18 -9.38
CA ARG A 288 -32.20 14.50 -10.72
C ARG A 288 -32.61 15.88 -11.23
N LYS A 289 -33.65 16.50 -10.64
CA LYS A 289 -34.27 17.74 -11.14
C LYS A 289 -34.11 18.92 -10.18
N ILE A 290 -33.99 18.69 -8.88
CA ILE A 290 -33.82 19.72 -7.85
C ILE A 290 -32.33 19.96 -7.55
N SER A 291 -31.98 21.12 -6.98
CA SER A 291 -30.61 21.40 -6.52
C SER A 291 -30.22 20.52 -5.32
N GLU A 292 -28.91 20.30 -5.14
CA GLU A 292 -28.38 19.49 -4.04
C GLU A 292 -28.70 20.09 -2.65
N ASP A 293 -28.79 21.42 -2.56
CA ASP A 293 -29.08 22.14 -1.31
C ASP A 293 -30.58 22.08 -0.93
N GLU A 294 -31.49 22.11 -1.91
CA GLU A 294 -32.95 22.09 -1.65
C GLU A 294 -33.51 20.67 -1.44
N LEU A 295 -32.81 19.62 -1.91
CA LEU A 295 -33.27 18.23 -1.79
C LEU A 295 -33.42 17.76 -0.33
N PRO A 296 -32.47 18.02 0.59
CA PRO A 296 -32.66 17.75 2.01
C PRO A 296 -33.81 18.57 2.62
N GLU A 297 -33.99 19.82 2.21
CA GLU A 297 -35.07 20.69 2.72
C GLU A 297 -36.44 20.08 2.43
N VAL A 298 -36.67 19.56 1.22
CA VAL A 298 -37.92 18.86 0.89
C VAL A 298 -38.21 17.71 1.86
N LEU A 299 -37.19 16.92 2.19
CA LEU A 299 -37.36 15.78 3.09
C LEU A 299 -37.63 16.23 4.53
N LEU A 300 -36.91 17.25 5.00
CA LEU A 300 -37.05 17.79 6.35
C LEU A 300 -38.40 18.48 6.56
N GLU A 301 -38.83 19.32 5.61
CA GLU A 301 -40.15 19.95 5.68
C GLU A 301 -41.27 18.89 5.65
N ALA A 302 -41.16 17.89 4.77
CA ALA A 302 -42.12 16.80 4.68
C ALA A 302 -42.24 16.05 6.02
N ASP A 303 -41.09 15.78 6.63
CA ASP A 303 -40.98 15.06 7.89
C ASP A 303 -41.56 15.89 9.06
N GLU A 304 -41.23 17.17 9.15
CA GLU A 304 -41.76 18.11 10.15
C GLU A 304 -43.29 18.20 10.08
N ILE A 305 -43.86 18.38 8.89
CA ILE A 305 -45.31 18.40 8.68
C ILE A 305 -45.95 17.10 9.16
N THR A 306 -45.33 15.94 8.87
CA THR A 306 -45.87 14.66 9.34
C THR A 306 -45.75 14.43 10.83
N LEU A 307 -44.74 15.01 11.48
CA LEU A 307 -44.55 14.94 12.93
C LEU A 307 -45.61 15.76 13.69
N ASN A 308 -46.11 16.84 13.10
CA ASN A 308 -47.19 17.64 13.68
C ASN A 308 -48.51 16.86 13.81
N ASP A 309 -48.75 15.89 12.94
CA ASP A 309 -49.89 14.97 13.00
C ASP A 309 -49.68 13.82 14.02
N GLY A 310 -48.50 13.72 14.63
CA GLY A 310 -48.17 12.77 15.70
C GLY A 310 -46.89 11.95 15.43
N PRO A 311 -46.56 10.99 16.29
CA PRO A 311 -45.33 10.20 16.16
C PRO A 311 -45.29 9.42 14.84
N ARG A 312 -44.08 9.21 14.29
CA ARG A 312 -43.87 8.50 13.03
C ARG A 312 -44.34 7.05 13.12
N THR A 313 -44.96 6.59 12.05
CA THR A 313 -45.24 5.16 11.88
C THR A 313 -44.00 4.42 11.37
N MET A 314 -43.96 3.10 11.60
CA MET A 314 -42.94 2.21 11.02
C MET A 314 -42.86 2.29 9.49
N LEU A 315 -43.96 2.64 8.82
CA LEU A 315 -43.98 2.81 7.37
C LEU A 315 -43.36 4.16 6.97
N GLN A 316 -43.65 5.23 7.69
CA GLN A 316 -43.06 6.55 7.48
C GLN A 316 -41.55 6.53 7.69
N GLU A 317 -41.06 5.90 8.77
CA GLU A 317 -39.61 5.72 8.99
C GLU A 317 -38.95 5.02 7.79
N ARG A 318 -39.56 3.94 7.29
CA ARG A 318 -39.07 3.23 6.09
C ARG A 318 -39.15 4.08 4.84
N MET A 319 -40.17 4.92 4.68
CA MET A 319 -40.31 5.83 3.54
C MET A 319 -39.20 6.88 3.54
N LEU A 320 -38.88 7.47 4.70
CA LEU A 320 -37.77 8.43 4.86
C LEU A 320 -36.42 7.77 4.53
N GLU A 321 -36.17 6.56 5.06
CA GLU A 321 -34.93 5.82 4.73
C GLU A 321 -34.82 5.49 3.24
N VAL A 322 -35.92 5.08 2.61
CA VAL A 322 -35.98 4.77 1.18
C VAL A 322 -35.81 6.04 0.34
N PHE A 323 -36.43 7.14 0.75
CA PHE A 323 -36.22 8.43 0.09
C PHE A 323 -34.74 8.80 0.14
N GLY A 324 -34.12 8.78 1.33
CA GLY A 324 -32.70 9.09 1.46
C GLY A 324 -31.82 8.19 0.59
N ASP A 325 -32.03 6.88 0.65
CA ASP A 325 -31.24 5.91 -0.13
C ASP A 325 -31.32 6.12 -1.65
N PHE A 326 -32.51 6.44 -2.18
CA PHE A 326 -32.73 6.58 -3.63
C PHE A 326 -32.54 8.01 -4.14
N ALA A 327 -32.63 9.01 -3.26
CA ALA A 327 -32.24 10.39 -3.53
C ALA A 327 -30.72 10.60 -3.44
N GLY A 328 -29.99 9.68 -2.81
CA GLY A 328 -28.54 9.80 -2.60
C GLY A 328 -28.17 10.58 -1.33
N LEU A 329 -29.12 10.80 -0.42
CA LEU A 329 -28.90 11.49 0.85
C LEU A 329 -28.35 10.52 1.91
N GLN A 330 -27.35 10.97 2.65
CA GLN A 330 -26.83 10.26 3.83
C GLN A 330 -27.29 10.99 5.09
N LEU A 331 -28.26 10.41 5.78
CA LEU A 331 -28.74 10.90 7.07
C LEU A 331 -27.78 10.40 8.16
N PHE A 332 -27.19 11.32 8.91
CA PHE A 332 -26.36 11.02 10.08
C PHE A 332 -27.15 11.41 11.34
N GLU A 333 -27.13 10.55 12.36
CA GLU A 333 -27.64 10.92 13.68
C GLU A 333 -26.66 11.91 14.32
N GLU A 334 -27.15 12.95 14.99
CA GLU A 334 -26.34 14.02 15.58
C GLU A 334 -25.26 13.46 16.54
N ASP A 335 -25.58 12.40 17.29
CA ASP A 335 -24.64 11.68 18.17
C ASP A 335 -23.50 10.96 17.39
N SER A 336 -23.78 10.55 16.15
CA SER A 336 -22.79 9.92 15.27
C SER A 336 -21.84 10.94 14.63
N VAL A 337 -22.27 12.20 14.49
CA VAL A 337 -21.43 13.32 14.04
C VAL A 337 -20.44 13.69 15.14
N ALA A 338 -20.87 13.77 16.40
CA ALA A 338 -19.97 14.00 17.54
C ALA A 338 -18.90 12.90 17.69
N LEU A 339 -19.28 11.63 17.55
CA LEU A 339 -18.34 10.49 17.59
C LEU A 339 -17.46 10.42 16.33
N ALA A 340 -17.94 10.87 15.17
CA ALA A 340 -17.14 11.00 13.97
C ALA A 340 -16.12 12.15 14.11
N GLU A 341 -16.53 13.31 14.62
CA GLU A 341 -15.64 14.44 14.89
C GLU A 341 -14.58 14.12 15.96
N GLU A 342 -14.89 13.28 16.95
CA GLU A 342 -13.91 12.80 17.94
C GLU A 342 -12.96 11.72 17.39
N SER A 343 -13.36 10.96 16.36
CA SER A 343 -12.56 9.87 15.78
C SER A 343 -11.79 10.25 14.52
N TYR A 344 -12.10 11.40 13.92
CA TYR A 344 -11.24 12.08 12.97
C TYR A 344 -10.37 13.09 13.72
N PRO A 345 -9.02 13.07 13.59
CA PRO A 345 -8.24 14.18 14.11
C PRO A 345 -8.75 15.46 13.43
N ALA A 346 -9.09 16.46 14.26
CA ALA A 346 -9.44 17.81 13.85
C ALA A 346 -8.30 18.42 13.01
N GLN A 347 -8.30 18.08 11.73
CA GLN A 347 -7.55 18.59 10.59
C GLN A 347 -7.92 17.70 9.39
N ALA A 348 -9.15 17.84 8.90
CA ALA A 348 -9.38 17.62 7.48
C ALA A 348 -8.77 18.84 6.77
N PRO A 349 -7.72 18.68 5.94
CA PRO A 349 -7.33 19.77 5.06
C PRO A 349 -8.49 19.96 4.09
N ASP A 350 -8.95 21.20 3.97
CA ASP A 350 -9.85 21.63 2.91
C ASP A 350 -9.38 21.00 1.59
N ARG A 351 -10.21 20.13 1.03
CA ARG A 351 -9.99 19.61 -0.31
C ARG A 351 -10.38 20.69 -1.30
N GLU A 352 -9.49 21.66 -1.48
CA GLU A 352 -9.42 22.39 -2.74
C GLU A 352 -8.92 21.42 -3.81
N PHE A 353 -9.76 21.16 -4.81
CA PHE A 353 -9.34 20.55 -6.07
C PHE A 353 -8.39 21.52 -6.80
N GLY A 354 -7.10 21.48 -6.45
CA GLY A 354 -6.02 22.17 -7.14
C GLY A 354 -5.06 21.16 -7.76
N HIS A 355 -5.28 20.82 -9.03
CA HIS A 355 -4.33 20.03 -9.80
C HIS A 355 -3.07 20.88 -10.08
N VAL A 356 -1.96 20.67 -9.35
CA VAL A 356 -0.62 21.08 -9.80
C VAL A 356 0.45 20.09 -9.29
N GLU A 357 1.14 19.43 -10.21
CA GLU A 357 2.43 18.76 -9.99
C GLU A 357 3.47 19.78 -9.46
N SER A 358 3.51 20.02 -8.14
CA SER A 358 4.56 20.85 -7.54
C SER A 358 5.60 19.96 -6.87
N LYS A 359 6.83 20.02 -7.39
CA LYS A 359 8.00 19.39 -6.76
C LYS A 359 8.24 20.03 -5.39
N LEU A 360 8.60 19.22 -4.40
CA LEU A 360 8.89 19.65 -3.04
C LEU A 360 10.13 20.56 -2.99
N ASP A 361 10.01 21.75 -2.41
CA ASP A 361 11.15 22.67 -2.29
C ASP A 361 12.03 22.29 -1.08
N LEU A 362 13.30 21.97 -1.35
CA LEU A 362 14.25 21.50 -0.33
C LEU A 362 14.60 22.56 0.71
N ASN A 363 14.47 23.84 0.39
CA ASN A 363 14.81 24.94 1.29
C ASN A 363 13.71 25.25 2.30
N SER A 364 12.45 25.00 1.94
CA SER A 364 11.27 25.33 2.74
C SER A 364 10.54 24.11 3.33
N ALA A 365 10.76 22.90 2.79
CA ALA A 365 10.06 21.68 3.22
C ALA A 365 10.17 21.38 4.73
N SER A 366 9.13 20.79 5.30
CA SER A 366 9.17 20.28 6.66
C SER A 366 10.05 19.02 6.79
N LEU A 367 10.43 18.65 8.01
CA LEU A 367 11.27 17.46 8.24
C LEU A 367 10.53 16.17 7.85
N GLU A 368 9.20 16.15 8.00
CA GLU A 368 8.33 15.04 7.59
C GLU A 368 8.21 14.93 6.07
N GLU A 369 8.08 16.07 5.38
CA GLU A 369 8.06 16.12 3.90
C GLU A 369 9.39 15.66 3.30
N LEU A 370 10.52 16.02 3.91
CA LEU A 370 11.83 15.53 3.50
C LEU A 370 11.95 14.00 3.66
N GLN A 371 11.33 13.41 4.68
CA GLN A 371 11.33 11.95 4.88
C GLN A 371 10.45 11.22 3.84
N ALA A 372 9.48 11.91 3.23
CA ALA A 372 8.66 11.34 2.16
C ALA A 372 9.45 11.19 0.83
N LEU A 373 10.62 11.83 0.70
CA LEU A 373 11.46 11.70 -0.49
C LEU A 373 12.09 10.30 -0.60
N PRO A 374 12.20 9.75 -1.83
CA PRO A 374 12.79 8.45 -2.04
C PRO A 374 14.24 8.40 -1.53
N HIS A 375 14.55 7.39 -0.74
CA HIS A 375 15.88 7.14 -0.13
C HIS A 375 16.32 8.13 0.96
N ILE A 376 15.44 9.02 1.40
CA ILE A 376 15.65 9.90 2.55
C ILE A 376 14.93 9.33 3.77
N GLY A 377 15.69 8.96 4.80
CA GLY A 377 15.14 8.61 6.12
C GLY A 377 15.43 9.73 7.12
N GLU A 378 14.97 9.58 8.36
CA GLU A 378 15.07 10.57 9.43
C GLU A 378 16.48 11.20 9.57
N GLU A 379 17.54 10.38 9.56
CA GLU A 379 18.93 10.84 9.68
C GLU A 379 19.34 11.78 8.53
N ARG A 380 18.91 11.47 7.30
CA ARG A 380 19.22 12.29 6.11
C ARG A 380 18.32 13.51 6.01
N ALA A 381 17.04 13.41 6.41
CA ALA A 381 16.15 14.56 6.49
C ALA A 381 16.71 15.62 7.46
N LYS A 382 17.22 15.18 8.62
CA LYS A 382 17.93 16.06 9.57
C LYS A 382 19.19 16.67 8.96
N ALA A 383 19.98 15.88 8.22
CA ALA A 383 21.18 16.38 7.55
C ALA A 383 20.88 17.40 6.44
N ILE A 384 19.79 17.21 5.67
CA ILE A 384 19.32 18.14 4.65
C ILE A 384 18.85 19.44 5.33
N ALA A 385 18.00 19.35 6.36
CA ALA A 385 17.50 20.51 7.09
C ALA A 385 18.64 21.34 7.72
N ALA A 386 19.66 20.68 8.28
CA ALA A 386 20.80 21.33 8.90
C ALA A 386 21.74 22.05 7.92
N ARG A 387 21.70 21.71 6.62
CA ARG A 387 22.61 22.26 5.60
C ARG A 387 21.95 23.30 4.68
N ARG A 388 20.67 23.62 4.91
CA ARG A 388 19.97 24.69 4.20
C ARG A 388 20.68 26.04 4.39
N PRO A 389 20.63 26.95 3.40
CA PRO A 389 19.97 26.81 2.10
C PRO A 389 20.86 26.10 1.05
N PHE A 390 20.22 25.41 0.11
CA PHE A 390 20.84 24.89 -1.10
C PHE A 390 20.57 25.83 -2.26
N PHE A 391 21.54 25.98 -3.17
CA PHE A 391 21.37 26.78 -4.40
C PHE A 391 21.30 25.91 -5.66
N ASP A 392 21.76 24.66 -5.57
CA ASP A 392 21.65 23.67 -6.64
C ASP A 392 21.36 22.28 -6.05
N MET A 393 20.65 21.45 -6.80
CA MET A 393 20.33 20.07 -6.44
C MET A 393 21.61 19.22 -6.30
N GLU A 394 22.69 19.56 -6.99
CA GLU A 394 23.95 18.81 -6.94
C GLU A 394 24.65 18.87 -5.56
N GLU A 395 24.35 19.90 -4.75
CA GLU A 395 24.90 20.08 -3.39
C GLU A 395 24.44 18.99 -2.40
N LEU A 396 23.34 18.30 -2.71
CA LEU A 396 22.87 17.15 -1.94
C LEU A 396 23.88 15.99 -1.93
N LYS A 397 24.80 15.91 -2.90
CA LYS A 397 25.84 14.85 -2.96
C LYS A 397 26.87 14.94 -1.83
N GLU A 398 26.95 16.08 -1.15
CA GLU A 398 27.86 16.28 -0.02
C GLU A 398 27.33 15.63 1.26
N ILE A 399 26.06 15.23 1.29
CA ILE A 399 25.45 14.50 2.40
C ILE A 399 25.80 13.01 2.27
N ASP A 400 26.33 12.43 3.34
CA ASP A 400 26.75 11.04 3.35
C ASP A 400 25.59 10.09 2.99
N GLY A 401 25.83 9.25 1.99
CA GLY A 401 24.84 8.33 1.44
C GLY A 401 23.91 8.89 0.37
N ILE A 402 24.07 10.13 -0.13
CA ILE A 402 23.37 10.61 -1.34
C ILE A 402 24.34 10.55 -2.54
N GLY A 403 24.31 9.44 -3.27
CA GLY A 403 25.08 9.25 -4.51
C GLY A 403 24.32 9.74 -5.76
N PRO A 404 24.98 9.78 -6.93
CA PRO A 404 24.40 10.28 -8.18
C PRO A 404 23.10 9.57 -8.58
N GLN A 405 23.00 8.25 -8.37
CA GLN A 405 21.79 7.48 -8.64
C GLN A 405 20.61 7.87 -7.73
N ARG A 406 20.88 8.23 -6.47
CA ARG A 406 19.83 8.63 -5.52
C ARG A 406 19.37 10.05 -5.78
N LEU A 407 20.29 10.93 -6.16
CA LEU A 407 19.97 12.29 -6.56
C LEU A 407 19.00 12.32 -7.75
N GLU A 408 19.22 11.44 -8.73
CA GLU A 408 18.36 11.33 -9.91
C GLU A 408 16.91 10.95 -9.53
N SER A 409 16.73 10.00 -8.61
CA SER A 409 15.42 9.67 -8.04
C SER A 409 14.78 10.83 -7.29
N ILE A 410 15.57 11.63 -6.56
CA ILE A 410 15.07 12.77 -5.78
C ILE A 410 14.65 13.94 -6.68
N ARG A 411 15.33 14.16 -7.82
CA ARG A 411 15.04 15.26 -8.77
C ARG A 411 13.66 15.17 -9.44
N ALA A 412 13.03 13.99 -9.42
CA ALA A 412 11.66 13.81 -9.86
C ALA A 412 10.63 14.41 -8.88
N TYR A 413 10.96 14.46 -7.59
CA TYR A 413 10.04 14.83 -6.51
C TYR A 413 10.42 16.12 -5.79
N ALA A 414 11.65 16.60 -5.94
CA ALA A 414 12.15 17.80 -5.26
C ALA A 414 12.77 18.82 -6.22
N THR A 415 12.73 20.08 -5.80
CA THR A 415 13.35 21.24 -6.46
C THR A 415 14.07 22.09 -5.42
N VAL A 416 14.98 22.93 -5.87
CA VAL A 416 15.55 24.04 -5.08
C VAL A 416 14.99 25.32 -5.68
N ARG A 417 14.32 26.16 -4.87
CA ARG A 417 13.86 27.50 -5.27
C ARG A 417 14.55 28.59 -4.47
#